data_AF-A0A9X3X9I4-F1
#
_entry.id   AF-A0A9X3X9I4-F1
#
_cell.length_a   1.000
_cell.length_b   1.000
_cell.length_c   1.000
_cell.angle_alpha   90.00
_cell.angle_beta   90.00
_cell.angle_gamma   90.00
#
_symmetry.space_group_name_H-M   'P 1'
#
loop_
_entity.id
_entity.type
_entity.pdbx_description
1 polymer ?
#
loop_
_entity_poly.entity_id
_entity_poly.type
_entity_poly.pdbx_seq_one_letter_code
_entity_poly.pdbx_strand_id
1 'polypeptide(L)'
;MASDDERFEELVTGIVAPLVLGGKLRLARPFGQLGTKLGEGRHIVDADVRSRIDVARVRRARLVAPVDTLPDLDAHEWALAAALNDLLQVTNHELGGLFTKGRYMRLVRSVFDLCGQIPPPRDVGAALARHATFARVMELGRADTSVRWWTGSASFRGVPPPKRLLMWQNLRRVHVETQRVPLHEMCDGLPSTVAEGYQIALAAWLSRSPLTDLGSITRAAPTFAWTPATIALIAVPAGRMLAFRVLSRQRAEHVTTALEKARAGLDGGLATHRAVVEEFSREVVSAFEAMRAKPEKRTASGTSSPRT
;
A
#
# COMPACT_ATOMS: atom_id res chain seq x y z
N MET A 1 -20.40 -21.78 9.48
CA MET A 1 -19.22 -20.91 9.57
C MET A 1 -18.25 -21.38 8.50
N ALA A 2 -17.62 -20.48 7.74
CA ALA A 2 -16.60 -20.90 6.77
C ALA A 2 -15.43 -21.55 7.51
N SER A 3 -14.81 -22.57 6.92
CA SER A 3 -13.62 -23.17 7.53
C SER A 3 -12.48 -22.16 7.49
N ASP A 4 -11.53 -22.34 8.40
CA ASP A 4 -10.31 -21.56 8.44
C ASP A 4 -9.53 -21.64 7.11
N ASP A 5 -9.55 -22.78 6.43
CA ASP A 5 -8.93 -22.98 5.11
C ASP A 5 -9.66 -22.18 4.03
N GLU A 6 -10.99 -22.17 4.04
CA GLU A 6 -11.78 -21.35 3.12
C GLU A 6 -11.46 -19.85 3.29
N ARG A 7 -11.29 -19.40 4.54
CA ARG A 7 -10.91 -18.02 4.86
C ARG A 7 -9.49 -17.67 4.38
N PHE A 8 -8.56 -18.63 4.43
CA PHE A 8 -7.22 -18.47 3.90
C PHE A 8 -7.23 -18.35 2.37
N GLU A 9 -7.98 -19.21 1.68
CA GLU A 9 -8.12 -19.16 0.23
C GLU A 9 -8.84 -17.89 -0.25
N GLU A 10 -9.83 -17.39 0.50
CA GLU A 10 -10.44 -16.07 0.27
C GLU A 10 -9.39 -14.95 0.32
N LEU A 11 -8.47 -14.99 1.29
CA LEU A 11 -7.40 -13.98 1.44
C LEU A 11 -6.36 -14.09 0.31
N VAL A 12 -5.95 -15.30 -0.05
CA VAL A 12 -4.98 -15.56 -1.13
C VAL A 12 -5.54 -15.05 -2.46
N THR A 13 -6.71 -15.54 -2.87
CA THR A 13 -7.27 -15.28 -4.20
C THR A 13 -7.91 -13.89 -4.31
N GLY A 14 -8.48 -13.38 -3.22
CA GLY A 14 -9.18 -12.10 -3.19
C GLY A 14 -8.28 -10.89 -2.96
N ILE A 15 -7.17 -11.06 -2.21
CA ILE A 15 -6.32 -9.96 -1.76
C ILE A 15 -4.87 -10.13 -2.22
N VAL A 16 -4.17 -11.17 -1.78
CA VAL A 16 -2.71 -11.27 -1.96
C VAL A 16 -2.33 -11.44 -3.43
N ALA A 17 -2.93 -12.42 -4.12
CA ALA A 17 -2.66 -12.66 -5.53
C ALA A 17 -2.92 -11.41 -6.42
N PRO A 18 -4.11 -10.77 -6.39
CA PRO A 18 -4.35 -9.58 -7.20
C PRO A 18 -3.52 -8.37 -6.76
N LEU A 19 -3.12 -8.25 -5.49
CA LEU A 19 -2.22 -7.18 -5.06
C LEU A 19 -0.83 -7.34 -5.66
N VAL A 20 -0.27 -8.55 -5.59
CA VAL A 20 1.09 -8.85 -6.09
C VAL A 20 1.12 -8.90 -7.62
N LEU A 21 0.22 -9.68 -8.23
CA LEU A 21 0.18 -9.91 -9.67
C LEU A 21 -0.45 -8.74 -10.43
N GLY A 22 -1.22 -7.90 -9.74
CA GLY A 22 -2.12 -6.93 -10.35
C GLY A 22 -3.46 -7.57 -10.67
N GLY A 23 -4.53 -6.80 -10.50
CA GLY A 23 -5.87 -7.25 -10.80
C GLY A 23 -6.90 -6.58 -9.90
N LYS A 24 -8.13 -7.05 -10.02
CA LYS A 24 -9.25 -6.59 -9.22
C LYS A 24 -9.24 -7.32 -7.87
N LEU A 25 -9.14 -6.55 -6.78
CA LEU A 25 -9.34 -7.06 -5.42
C LEU A 25 -10.79 -7.51 -5.22
N ARG A 26 -10.98 -8.61 -4.50
CA ARG A 26 -12.27 -9.08 -4.00
C ARG A 26 -12.17 -9.17 -2.50
N LEU A 27 -12.81 -8.24 -1.81
CA LEU A 27 -12.74 -8.18 -0.35
C LEU A 27 -13.49 -9.36 0.26
N ALA A 28 -12.83 -10.04 1.20
CA ALA A 28 -13.42 -11.06 2.03
C ALA A 28 -14.14 -10.41 3.23
N ARG A 29 -15.00 -11.16 3.93
CA ARG A 29 -15.57 -10.68 5.20
C ARG A 29 -14.45 -10.29 6.17
N PRO A 30 -14.65 -9.30 7.06
CA PRO A 30 -13.62 -8.88 8.01
C PRO A 30 -13.01 -10.04 8.79
N PHE A 31 -11.69 -10.06 8.92
CA PHE A 31 -10.94 -11.11 9.62
C PHE A 31 -10.82 -10.82 11.11
N GLY A 32 -10.59 -9.56 11.48
CA GLY A 32 -10.26 -9.14 12.83
C GLY A 32 -9.13 -9.98 13.44
N GLN A 33 -9.35 -10.45 14.66
CA GLN A 33 -8.35 -11.22 15.40
C GLN A 33 -8.01 -12.58 14.76
N LEU A 34 -8.85 -13.11 13.87
CA LEU A 34 -8.49 -14.31 13.08
C LEU A 34 -7.26 -14.07 12.21
N GLY A 35 -7.02 -12.81 11.81
CA GLY A 35 -5.89 -12.42 10.95
C GLY A 35 -4.53 -12.87 11.48
N THR A 36 -4.33 -12.92 12.80
CA THR A 36 -3.04 -13.34 13.38
C THR A 36 -2.76 -14.83 13.21
N LYS A 37 -3.80 -15.66 13.14
CA LYS A 37 -3.71 -17.13 13.07
C LYS A 37 -3.78 -17.67 11.64
N LEU A 38 -4.24 -16.85 10.70
CA LEU A 38 -4.55 -17.26 9.33
C LEU A 38 -3.35 -17.84 8.57
N GLY A 39 -2.15 -17.33 8.84
CA GLY A 39 -0.93 -17.80 8.19
C GLY A 39 -0.16 -18.88 8.95
N GLU A 40 -0.61 -19.27 10.14
CA GLU A 40 0.13 -20.22 10.98
C GLU A 40 0.13 -21.62 10.37
N GLY A 41 1.29 -22.07 9.88
CA GLY A 41 1.48 -23.40 9.29
C GLY A 41 0.81 -23.60 7.92
N ARG A 42 0.31 -22.52 7.28
CA ARG A 42 -0.40 -22.60 5.99
C ARG A 42 0.47 -22.14 4.83
N HIS A 43 0.17 -22.68 3.67
CA HIS A 43 0.80 -22.33 2.40
C HIS A 43 -0.24 -22.34 1.28
N ILE A 44 0.05 -21.62 0.20
CA ILE A 44 -0.81 -21.60 -0.99
C ILE A 44 -0.79 -23.00 -1.62
N VAL A 45 -1.96 -23.64 -1.71
CA VAL A 45 -2.10 -25.00 -2.24
C VAL A 45 -1.95 -25.03 -3.76
N ASP A 46 -2.47 -24.01 -4.46
CA ASP A 46 -2.33 -23.88 -5.91
C ASP A 46 -0.89 -23.51 -6.29
N ALA A 47 -0.15 -24.48 -6.83
CA ALA A 47 1.24 -24.34 -7.22
C ALA A 47 1.47 -23.27 -8.32
N ASP A 48 0.51 -23.09 -9.23
CA ASP A 48 0.61 -22.11 -10.33
C ASP A 48 0.38 -20.69 -9.82
N VAL A 49 -0.57 -20.49 -8.91
CA VAL A 49 -0.77 -19.22 -8.22
C VAL A 49 0.45 -18.88 -7.37
N ARG A 50 0.96 -19.84 -6.59
CA ARG A 50 2.16 -19.67 -5.76
C ARG A 50 3.37 -19.25 -6.60
N SER A 51 3.68 -20.02 -7.65
CA SER A 51 4.83 -19.74 -8.53
C SER A 51 4.75 -18.34 -9.15
N ARG A 52 3.57 -17.92 -9.63
CA ARG A 52 3.39 -16.57 -10.17
C ARG A 52 3.60 -15.49 -9.13
N ILE A 53 3.10 -15.68 -7.90
CA ILE A 53 3.29 -14.73 -6.79
C ILE A 53 4.78 -14.61 -6.48
N ASP A 54 5.51 -15.72 -6.37
CA ASP A 54 6.94 -15.71 -6.05
C ASP A 54 7.76 -15.00 -7.12
N VAL A 55 7.52 -15.31 -8.40
CA VAL A 55 8.18 -14.62 -9.52
C VAL A 55 7.88 -13.12 -9.50
N ALA A 56 6.64 -12.73 -9.24
CA ALA A 56 6.26 -11.32 -9.18
C ALA A 56 6.89 -10.59 -7.97
N ARG A 57 6.95 -11.22 -6.80
CA ARG A 57 7.63 -10.69 -5.61
C ARG A 57 9.12 -10.50 -5.86
N VAL A 58 9.81 -11.50 -6.41
CA VAL A 58 11.24 -11.39 -6.77
C VAL A 58 11.46 -10.28 -7.78
N ARG A 59 10.63 -10.18 -8.84
CA ARG A 59 10.71 -9.07 -9.81
C ARG A 59 10.55 -7.70 -9.14
N ARG A 60 9.64 -7.59 -8.16
CA ARG A 60 9.44 -6.35 -7.40
C ARG A 60 10.65 -6.03 -6.52
N ALA A 61 11.19 -7.00 -5.80
CA ALA A 61 12.38 -6.83 -4.98
C ALA A 61 13.62 -6.45 -5.81
N ARG A 62 13.78 -7.02 -7.01
CA ARG A 62 14.87 -6.71 -7.96
C ARG A 62 14.92 -5.25 -8.40
N LEU A 63 13.83 -4.50 -8.24
CA LEU A 63 13.83 -3.05 -8.50
C LEU A 63 14.70 -2.28 -7.50
N VAL A 64 15.04 -2.88 -6.35
CA VAL A 64 15.75 -2.22 -5.25
C VAL A 64 16.88 -3.06 -4.66
N ALA A 65 16.95 -4.36 -4.91
CA ALA A 65 18.01 -5.24 -4.40
C ALA A 65 18.36 -6.34 -5.40
N PRO A 66 19.64 -6.70 -5.60
CA PRO A 66 20.02 -7.82 -6.46
C PRO A 66 19.74 -9.15 -5.72
N VAL A 67 18.49 -9.60 -5.76
CA VAL A 67 18.05 -10.86 -5.14
C VAL A 67 17.42 -11.78 -6.18
N ASP A 68 17.61 -13.08 -5.99
CA ASP A 68 17.05 -14.11 -6.88
C ASP A 68 15.92 -14.91 -6.24
N THR A 69 15.84 -14.88 -4.91
CA THR A 69 14.81 -15.57 -4.13
C THR A 69 14.31 -14.67 -3.02
N LEU A 70 13.09 -14.95 -2.57
CA LEU A 70 12.50 -14.39 -1.37
C LEU A 70 11.90 -15.55 -0.56
N PRO A 71 11.82 -15.44 0.77
CA PRO A 71 11.09 -16.41 1.57
C PRO A 71 9.61 -16.41 1.19
N ASP A 72 8.94 -17.53 1.44
CA ASP A 72 7.46 -17.59 1.43
C ASP A 72 6.87 -16.53 2.37
N LEU A 73 5.58 -16.20 2.17
CA LEU A 73 4.89 -15.28 3.06
C LEU A 73 4.81 -15.86 4.47
N ASP A 74 5.34 -15.13 5.44
CA ASP A 74 5.25 -15.53 6.85
C ASP A 74 3.88 -15.20 7.48
N ALA A 75 3.64 -15.69 8.70
CA ALA A 75 2.39 -15.43 9.42
C ALA A 75 2.08 -13.94 9.61
N HIS A 76 3.11 -13.08 9.69
CA HIS A 76 2.94 -11.64 9.86
C HIS A 76 2.57 -10.94 8.55
N GLU A 77 3.10 -11.39 7.41
CA GLU A 77 2.65 -10.96 6.08
C GLU A 77 1.19 -11.34 5.83
N TRP A 78 0.77 -12.55 6.23
CA TRP A 78 -0.63 -12.95 6.16
C TRP A 78 -1.53 -12.09 7.06
N ALA A 79 -1.12 -11.83 8.30
CA ALA A 79 -1.83 -10.93 9.21
C ALA A 79 -1.91 -9.51 8.64
N LEU A 80 -0.86 -9.02 7.99
CA LEU A 80 -0.86 -7.70 7.35
C LEU A 80 -1.80 -7.64 6.14
N ALA A 81 -1.89 -8.72 5.35
CA ALA A 81 -2.86 -8.84 4.27
C ALA A 81 -4.31 -8.87 4.79
N ALA A 82 -4.56 -9.59 5.90
CA ALA A 82 -5.86 -9.60 6.58
C ALA A 82 -6.23 -8.20 7.12
N ALA A 83 -5.27 -7.48 7.71
CA ALA A 83 -5.46 -6.10 8.15
C ALA A 83 -5.78 -5.15 6.98
N LEU A 84 -5.17 -5.36 5.80
CA LEU A 84 -5.48 -4.60 4.60
C LEU A 84 -6.90 -4.85 4.11
N ASN A 85 -7.36 -6.11 4.09
CA ASN A 85 -8.74 -6.45 3.77
C ASN A 85 -9.71 -5.67 4.67
N ASP A 86 -9.47 -5.72 5.97
CA ASP A 86 -10.33 -5.10 6.98
C ASP A 86 -10.32 -3.56 6.86
N LEU A 87 -9.16 -2.97 6.58
CA LEU A 87 -9.02 -1.54 6.30
C LEU A 87 -9.86 -1.14 5.09
N LEU A 88 -9.77 -1.87 3.97
CA LEU A 88 -10.56 -1.60 2.77
C LEU A 88 -12.06 -1.74 3.03
N GLN A 89 -12.45 -2.70 3.87
CA GLN A 89 -13.85 -2.92 4.27
C GLN A 89 -14.42 -1.76 5.10
N VAL A 90 -13.60 -0.94 5.78
CA VAL A 90 -14.08 0.30 6.44
C VAL A 90 -14.76 1.24 5.45
N THR A 91 -14.41 1.15 4.18
CA THR A 91 -14.95 2.04 3.14
C THR A 91 -16.19 1.47 2.45
N ASN A 92 -16.66 0.29 2.88
CA ASN A 92 -17.84 -0.36 2.34
C ASN A 92 -19.13 0.36 2.75
N HIS A 93 -19.83 0.91 1.76
CA HIS A 93 -21.08 1.66 1.94
C HIS A 93 -22.21 0.86 2.60
N GLU A 94 -22.23 -0.47 2.48
CA GLU A 94 -23.24 -1.33 3.11
C GLU A 94 -23.14 -1.34 4.65
N LEU A 95 -22.01 -0.89 5.21
CA LEU A 95 -21.84 -0.71 6.65
C LEU A 95 -22.52 0.56 7.19
N GLY A 96 -23.03 1.44 6.31
CA GLY A 96 -23.53 2.79 6.62
C GLY A 96 -24.98 2.97 7.05
N GLY A 97 -25.72 1.89 7.29
CA GLY A 97 -27.11 1.97 7.78
C GLY A 97 -27.26 2.75 9.10
N LEU A 98 -28.47 3.31 9.33
CA LEU A 98 -28.81 4.12 10.50
C LEU A 98 -28.46 3.44 11.85
N PHE A 99 -28.45 2.11 11.90
CA PHE A 99 -28.15 1.30 13.09
C PHE A 99 -26.77 0.63 13.08
N THR A 100 -25.94 0.89 12.07
CA THR A 100 -24.66 0.19 11.87
C THR A 100 -23.43 1.09 11.95
N LYS A 101 -23.59 2.38 12.29
CA LYS A 101 -22.48 3.35 12.45
C LYS A 101 -21.37 2.86 13.39
N GLY A 102 -21.71 2.16 14.48
CA GLY A 102 -20.74 1.56 15.40
C GLY A 102 -19.91 0.41 14.82
N ARG A 103 -20.28 -0.13 13.64
CA ARG A 103 -19.50 -1.17 12.95
C ARG A 103 -18.22 -0.61 12.33
N TYR A 104 -18.25 0.61 11.80
CA TYR A 104 -17.06 1.26 11.25
C TYR A 104 -15.96 1.41 12.28
N MET A 105 -16.28 2.00 13.44
CA MET A 105 -15.29 2.21 14.50
C MET A 105 -14.76 0.89 15.07
N ARG A 106 -15.61 -0.15 15.17
CA ARG A 106 -15.14 -1.49 15.55
C ARG A 106 -14.16 -2.07 14.54
N LEU A 107 -14.42 -1.88 13.25
CA LEU A 107 -13.54 -2.37 12.19
C LEU A 107 -12.22 -1.61 12.16
N VAL A 108 -12.26 -0.27 12.24
CA VAL A 108 -11.06 0.58 12.37
C VAL A 108 -10.21 0.16 13.57
N ARG A 109 -10.85 0.01 14.74
CA ARG A 109 -10.16 -0.47 15.94
C ARG A 109 -9.56 -1.86 15.74
N SER A 110 -10.29 -2.76 15.11
CA SER A 110 -9.79 -4.10 14.81
C SER A 110 -8.55 -4.09 13.91
N VAL A 111 -8.49 -3.18 12.92
CA VAL A 111 -7.30 -3.00 12.08
C VAL A 111 -6.13 -2.50 12.93
N PHE A 112 -6.37 -1.51 13.80
CA PHE A 112 -5.34 -0.97 14.69
C PHE A 112 -4.80 -2.04 15.65
N ASP A 113 -5.69 -2.79 16.30
CA ASP A 113 -5.35 -3.87 17.23
C ASP A 113 -4.58 -5.00 16.52
N LEU A 114 -4.94 -5.34 15.28
CA LEU A 114 -4.23 -6.33 14.48
C LEU A 114 -2.84 -5.82 14.07
N CYS A 115 -2.72 -4.58 13.60
CA CYS A 115 -1.44 -3.95 13.29
C CYS A 115 -0.53 -3.85 14.53
N GLY A 116 -1.09 -3.61 15.71
CA GLY A 116 -0.35 -3.56 16.98
C GLY A 116 0.28 -4.90 17.36
N GLN A 117 -0.30 -6.02 16.92
CA GLN A 117 0.23 -7.36 17.15
C GLN A 117 1.28 -7.79 16.11
N ILE A 118 1.39 -7.08 14.99
CA ILE A 118 2.38 -7.38 13.95
C ILE A 118 3.72 -6.74 14.33
N PRO A 119 4.77 -7.54 14.58
CA PRO A 119 6.08 -7.00 14.92
C PRO A 119 6.70 -6.29 13.70
N PRO A 120 7.60 -5.32 13.93
CA PRO A 120 8.42 -4.76 12.84
C PRO A 120 9.23 -5.89 12.16
N PRO A 121 9.67 -5.70 10.89
CA PRO A 121 10.52 -6.68 10.24
C PRO A 121 11.82 -6.86 11.05
N ARG A 122 12.16 -8.12 11.33
CA ARG A 122 13.31 -8.48 12.19
C ARG A 122 14.67 -8.12 11.57
N ASP A 123 14.73 -8.07 10.24
CA ASP A 123 15.94 -7.85 9.46
C ASP A 123 15.61 -7.16 8.12
N VAL A 124 16.65 -6.76 7.40
CA VAL A 124 16.54 -6.08 6.10
C VAL A 124 15.88 -6.96 5.03
N GLY A 125 16.10 -8.28 5.09
CA GLY A 125 15.49 -9.24 4.16
C GLY A 125 13.98 -9.34 4.37
N ALA A 126 13.51 -9.39 5.61
CA ALA A 126 12.10 -9.34 5.97
C ALA A 126 11.44 -8.02 5.57
N ALA A 127 12.14 -6.89 5.71
CA ALA A 127 11.65 -5.60 5.23
C ALA A 127 11.50 -5.58 3.69
N LEU A 128 12.46 -6.17 2.97
CA LEU A 128 12.40 -6.31 1.52
C LEU A 128 11.27 -7.27 1.08
N ALA A 129 11.08 -8.39 1.77
CA ALA A 129 10.00 -9.34 1.49
C ALA A 129 8.61 -8.70 1.67
N ARG A 130 8.37 -8.00 2.79
CA ARG A 130 7.15 -7.22 3.00
C ARG A 130 6.96 -6.17 1.91
N HIS A 131 8.02 -5.46 1.52
CA HIS A 131 7.94 -4.51 0.43
C HIS A 131 7.56 -5.17 -0.90
N ALA A 132 8.17 -6.29 -1.24
CA ALA A 132 7.89 -7.04 -2.46
C ALA A 132 6.41 -7.46 -2.55
N THR A 133 5.82 -7.84 -1.41
CA THR A 133 4.40 -8.21 -1.30
C THR A 133 3.47 -6.99 -1.38
N PHE A 134 3.83 -5.88 -0.72
CA PHE A 134 2.91 -4.76 -0.45
C PHE A 134 3.22 -3.45 -1.19
N ALA A 135 4.25 -3.40 -2.04
CA ALA A 135 4.71 -2.17 -2.71
C ALA A 135 3.61 -1.42 -3.49
N ARG A 136 2.57 -2.14 -3.92
CA ARG A 136 1.48 -1.59 -4.74
C ARG A 136 0.27 -1.11 -3.95
N VAL A 137 0.31 -1.19 -2.61
CA VAL A 137 -0.84 -0.81 -1.78
C VAL A 137 -1.32 0.62 -2.04
N MET A 138 -0.39 1.56 -2.24
CA MET A 138 -0.73 2.96 -2.53
C MET A 138 -1.13 3.20 -3.99
N GLU A 139 -0.96 2.20 -4.87
CA GLU A 139 -1.52 2.21 -6.23
C GLU A 139 -2.99 1.75 -6.22
N LEU A 140 -3.51 1.23 -5.12
CA LEU A 140 -4.91 0.80 -5.04
C LEU A 140 -5.86 1.97 -5.26
N GLY A 141 -6.92 1.70 -6.03
CA GLY A 141 -8.01 2.64 -6.23
C GLY A 141 -9.34 1.90 -6.34
N ARG A 142 -10.40 2.53 -5.85
CA ARG A 142 -11.77 2.07 -5.93
C ARG A 142 -12.44 2.75 -7.11
N ALA A 143 -13.07 1.97 -7.98
CA ALA A 143 -13.87 2.54 -9.06
C ALA A 143 -15.25 2.89 -8.49
N ASP A 144 -15.54 4.18 -8.38
CA ASP A 144 -16.83 4.68 -7.94
C ASP A 144 -17.61 5.17 -9.16
N THR A 145 -18.88 4.77 -9.26
CA THR A 145 -19.75 5.13 -10.38
C THR A 145 -20.94 5.93 -9.87
N SER A 146 -21.15 7.12 -10.43
CA SER A 146 -22.33 7.94 -10.20
C SER A 146 -23.24 7.87 -11.42
N VAL A 147 -24.52 7.55 -11.20
CA VAL A 147 -25.55 7.50 -12.23
C VAL A 147 -26.57 8.58 -11.92
N ARG A 148 -26.76 9.54 -12.83
CA ARG A 148 -27.77 10.60 -12.74
C ARG A 148 -28.80 10.42 -13.85
N TRP A 149 -30.07 10.70 -13.58
CA TRP A 149 -31.15 10.71 -14.56
C TRP A 149 -32.18 11.78 -14.19
N TRP A 150 -33.16 12.03 -15.06
CA TRP A 150 -34.08 13.16 -14.91
C TRP A 150 -34.87 13.22 -13.58
N THR A 151 -35.06 12.10 -12.89
CA THR A 151 -35.79 12.02 -11.61
C THR A 151 -34.92 11.69 -10.41
N GLY A 152 -33.59 11.59 -10.56
CA GLY A 152 -32.74 11.26 -9.40
C GLY A 152 -31.31 10.89 -9.73
N SER A 153 -30.61 10.40 -8.71
CA SER A 153 -29.25 9.91 -8.83
C SER A 153 -28.99 8.74 -7.89
N ALA A 154 -27.99 7.91 -8.22
CA ALA A 154 -27.49 6.84 -7.39
C ALA A 154 -25.97 6.75 -7.54
N SER A 155 -25.27 6.47 -6.43
CA SER A 155 -23.81 6.32 -6.41
C SER A 155 -23.45 4.92 -5.94
N PHE A 156 -22.46 4.32 -6.59
CA PHE A 156 -22.01 2.96 -6.37
C PHE A 156 -20.53 2.99 -6.04
N ARG A 157 -20.17 2.55 -4.82
CA ARG A 157 -18.77 2.56 -4.34
C ARG A 157 -18.12 1.20 -4.55
N GLY A 158 -17.18 1.10 -5.48
CA GLY A 158 -16.45 -0.14 -5.78
C GLY A 158 -17.28 -1.26 -6.43
N VAL A 159 -18.54 -1.00 -6.77
CA VAL A 159 -19.45 -1.97 -7.39
C VAL A 159 -20.04 -1.38 -8.66
N PRO A 160 -20.26 -2.19 -9.72
CA PRO A 160 -20.88 -1.68 -10.93
C PRO A 160 -22.35 -1.33 -10.68
N PRO A 161 -22.90 -0.28 -11.34
CA PRO A 161 -24.31 0.04 -11.24
C PRO A 161 -25.18 -1.10 -11.81
N PRO A 162 -26.36 -1.38 -11.21
CA PRO A 162 -27.31 -2.35 -11.75
C PRO A 162 -27.71 -2.01 -13.20
N LYS A 163 -27.72 -3.02 -14.09
CA LYS A 163 -28.06 -2.86 -15.51
C LYS A 163 -29.37 -2.09 -15.73
N ARG A 164 -30.36 -2.29 -14.86
CA ARG A 164 -31.66 -1.61 -14.92
C ARG A 164 -31.59 -0.08 -14.84
N LEU A 165 -30.61 0.47 -14.12
CA LEU A 165 -30.42 1.92 -14.01
C LEU A 165 -29.73 2.51 -15.23
N LEU A 166 -29.08 1.67 -16.04
CA LEU A 166 -28.43 2.05 -17.28
C LEU A 166 -29.36 1.93 -18.51
N MET A 167 -30.60 1.45 -18.32
CA MET A 167 -31.58 1.32 -19.40
C MET A 167 -32.22 2.65 -19.78
N TRP A 168 -32.65 2.75 -21.04
CA TRP A 168 -33.37 3.91 -21.60
C TRP A 168 -32.60 5.22 -21.47
N GLN A 169 -31.29 5.19 -21.76
CA GLN A 169 -30.39 6.34 -21.57
C GLN A 169 -30.91 7.62 -22.23
N ASN A 170 -31.44 7.51 -23.45
CA ASN A 170 -31.94 8.67 -24.21
C ASN A 170 -33.28 9.21 -23.67
N LEU A 171 -34.18 8.33 -23.22
CA LEU A 171 -35.50 8.73 -22.70
C LEU A 171 -35.39 9.29 -21.27
N ARG A 172 -34.53 8.71 -20.43
CA ARG A 172 -34.35 9.10 -19.02
C ARG A 172 -33.19 10.08 -18.80
N ARG A 173 -32.47 10.47 -19.86
CA ARG A 173 -31.25 11.29 -19.82
C ARG A 173 -30.26 10.75 -18.78
N VAL A 174 -29.94 9.46 -18.90
CA VAL A 174 -29.03 8.78 -17.95
C VAL A 174 -27.60 9.21 -18.25
N HIS A 175 -26.95 9.81 -17.26
CA HIS A 175 -25.54 10.18 -17.30
C HIS A 175 -24.76 9.30 -16.32
N VAL A 176 -23.66 8.71 -16.79
CA VAL A 176 -22.82 7.81 -16.00
C VAL A 176 -21.43 8.38 -15.93
N GLU A 177 -20.96 8.62 -14.72
CA GLU A 177 -19.61 9.10 -14.44
C GLU A 177 -18.89 8.05 -13.61
N THR A 178 -17.69 7.63 -14.03
CA THR A 178 -16.87 6.69 -13.28
C THR A 178 -15.54 7.34 -12.94
N GLN A 179 -15.20 7.33 -11.65
CA GLN A 179 -13.99 7.91 -11.11
C GLN A 179 -13.19 6.84 -10.37
N ARG A 180 -11.85 6.90 -10.49
CA ARG A 180 -10.95 6.12 -9.65
C ARG A 180 -10.59 6.92 -8.40
N VAL A 181 -11.02 6.44 -7.25
CA VAL A 181 -10.73 7.02 -5.92
C VAL A 181 -9.50 6.31 -5.34
N PRO A 182 -8.36 6.99 -5.12
CA PRO A 182 -7.16 6.39 -4.56
C PRO A 182 -7.36 5.97 -3.09
N LEU A 183 -6.54 5.03 -2.61
CA LEU A 183 -6.66 4.44 -1.27
C LEU A 183 -6.84 5.46 -0.12
N HIS A 184 -6.09 6.56 -0.17
CA HIS A 184 -6.09 7.58 0.87
C HIS A 184 -7.32 8.49 0.85
N GLU A 185 -8.09 8.53 -0.24
CA GLU A 185 -9.34 9.29 -0.37
C GLU A 185 -10.58 8.39 -0.19
N MET A 186 -10.40 7.07 -0.03
CA MET A 186 -11.55 6.15 0.06
C MET A 186 -12.44 6.38 1.29
N CYS A 187 -11.93 7.08 2.30
CA CYS A 187 -12.68 7.50 3.48
C CYS A 187 -13.60 8.70 3.24
N ASP A 188 -13.56 9.32 2.06
CA ASP A 188 -14.35 10.51 1.78
C ASP A 188 -15.85 10.21 1.83
N GLY A 189 -16.58 11.08 2.51
CA GLY A 189 -18.01 10.92 2.81
C GLY A 189 -18.33 9.93 3.93
N LEU A 190 -17.34 9.35 4.61
CA LEU A 190 -17.57 8.70 5.91
C LEU A 190 -17.75 9.76 7.02
N PRO A 191 -18.35 9.41 8.17
CA PRO A 191 -18.34 10.29 9.34
C PRO A 191 -16.93 10.71 9.70
N SER A 192 -16.73 11.97 10.12
CA SER A 192 -15.40 12.56 10.36
C SER A 192 -14.51 11.71 11.27
N THR A 193 -15.05 11.20 12.37
CA THR A 193 -14.34 10.33 13.32
C THR A 193 -13.90 8.99 12.70
N VAL A 194 -14.69 8.45 11.75
CA VAL A 194 -14.33 7.23 11.02
C VAL A 194 -13.25 7.52 9.98
N ALA A 195 -13.35 8.65 9.28
CA ALA A 195 -12.36 9.06 8.29
C ALA A 195 -10.99 9.31 8.94
N GLU A 196 -10.97 10.00 10.09
CA GLU A 196 -9.76 10.18 10.90
C GLU A 196 -9.19 8.83 11.36
N GLY A 197 -10.05 7.98 11.92
CA GLY A 197 -9.66 6.63 12.34
C GLY A 197 -9.11 5.78 11.19
N TYR A 198 -9.65 5.91 9.99
CA TYR A 198 -9.15 5.24 8.79
C TYR A 198 -7.74 5.71 8.42
N GLN A 199 -7.47 7.02 8.45
CA GLN A 199 -6.13 7.56 8.18
C GLN A 199 -5.11 7.08 9.22
N ILE A 200 -5.49 7.05 10.49
CA ILE A 200 -4.66 6.53 11.57
C ILE A 200 -4.39 5.03 11.37
N ALA A 201 -5.41 4.25 11.02
CA ALA A 201 -5.26 2.81 10.75
C ALA A 201 -4.39 2.53 9.51
N LEU A 202 -4.53 3.32 8.44
CA LEU A 202 -3.67 3.23 7.26
C LEU A 202 -2.21 3.59 7.59
N ALA A 203 -1.97 4.61 8.42
CA ALA A 203 -0.64 4.97 8.89
C ALA A 203 -0.02 3.84 9.74
N ALA A 204 -0.81 3.26 10.65
CA ALA A 204 -0.38 2.12 11.46
C ALA A 204 -0.04 0.91 10.58
N TRP A 205 -0.85 0.62 9.56
CA TRP A 205 -0.61 -0.46 8.60
C TRP A 205 0.69 -0.22 7.81
N LEU A 206 0.89 0.98 7.27
CA LEU A 206 2.11 1.34 6.52
C LEU A 206 3.37 1.20 7.38
N SER A 207 3.29 1.55 8.68
CA SER A 207 4.41 1.40 9.61
C SER A 207 4.92 -0.05 9.77
N ARG A 208 4.11 -1.06 9.41
CA ARG A 208 4.50 -2.47 9.46
C ARG A 208 5.30 -2.92 8.23
N SER A 209 5.31 -2.13 7.15
CA SER A 209 6.14 -2.34 5.96
C SER A 209 7.01 -1.09 5.70
N PRO A 210 8.07 -0.87 6.50
CA PRO A 210 8.81 0.40 6.51
C PRO A 210 9.40 0.77 5.14
N LEU A 211 9.79 -0.22 4.32
CA LEU A 211 10.32 0.03 2.98
C LEU A 211 9.21 0.38 1.97
N THR A 212 7.98 -0.13 2.13
CA THR A 212 6.79 0.35 1.38
C THR A 212 6.39 1.76 1.82
N ASP A 213 6.47 2.05 3.10
CA ASP A 213 6.17 3.37 3.66
C ASP A 213 7.10 4.44 3.06
N LEU A 214 8.42 4.20 3.07
CA LEU A 214 9.42 5.04 2.40
C LEU A 214 9.24 5.06 0.87
N GLY A 215 8.92 3.92 0.26
CA GLY A 215 8.62 3.84 -1.18
C GLY A 215 7.37 4.61 -1.60
N SER A 216 6.57 5.08 -0.64
CA SER A 216 5.40 5.92 -0.84
C SER A 216 5.50 7.23 -0.04
N ILE A 217 6.71 7.72 0.21
CA ILE A 217 6.96 8.92 1.03
C ILE A 217 6.23 10.16 0.49
N THR A 218 6.06 10.28 -0.83
CA THR A 218 5.41 11.44 -1.47
C THR A 218 3.88 11.34 -1.54
N ARG A 219 3.27 10.38 -0.84
CA ARG A 219 1.81 10.26 -0.78
C ARG A 219 1.18 11.48 -0.11
N ALA A 220 -0.05 11.82 -0.51
CA ALA A 220 -0.77 12.96 0.06
C ALA A 220 -1.25 12.70 1.50
N ALA A 221 -1.81 11.51 1.76
CA ALA A 221 -2.28 11.10 3.08
C ALA A 221 -2.17 9.56 3.28
N PRO A 222 -2.06 9.08 4.53
CA PRO A 222 -1.55 9.83 5.67
C PRO A 222 -0.11 10.26 5.36
N THR A 223 0.32 11.44 5.81
CA THR A 223 1.67 11.91 5.49
C THR A 223 2.72 10.98 6.09
N PHE A 224 3.87 10.83 5.41
CA PHE A 224 4.98 10.06 5.97
C PHE A 224 5.44 10.65 7.31
N ALA A 225 5.63 9.77 8.28
CA ALA A 225 6.19 10.09 9.58
C ALA A 225 7.22 9.00 9.92
N TRP A 226 8.31 9.41 10.57
CA TRP A 226 9.30 8.46 11.04
C TRP A 226 8.68 7.57 12.14
N THR A 227 8.92 6.27 12.00
CA THR A 227 8.52 5.24 12.95
C THR A 227 9.75 4.50 13.44
N PRO A 228 9.70 3.82 14.61
CA PRO A 228 10.80 2.97 15.06
C PRO A 228 11.27 1.98 13.99
N ALA A 229 10.35 1.41 13.21
CA ALA A 229 10.67 0.46 12.14
C ALA A 229 11.44 1.10 10.98
N THR A 230 11.02 2.29 10.52
CA THR A 230 11.75 3.02 9.47
C THR A 230 13.11 3.51 9.93
N ILE A 231 13.24 3.95 11.19
CA ILE A 231 14.51 4.39 11.78
C ILE A 231 15.47 3.20 11.92
N ALA A 232 14.99 2.07 12.47
CA ALA A 232 15.80 0.86 12.59
C ALA A 232 16.28 0.34 11.23
N LEU A 233 15.45 0.46 10.19
CA LEU A 233 15.83 0.09 8.83
C LEU A 233 16.97 0.97 8.30
N ILE A 234 16.90 2.29 8.45
CA ILE A 234 17.96 3.19 7.96
C ILE A 234 19.20 3.20 8.84
N ALA A 235 19.10 2.76 10.11
CA ALA A 235 20.23 2.71 11.02
C ALA A 235 21.32 1.71 10.59
N VAL A 236 20.95 0.68 9.80
CA VAL A 236 21.88 -0.32 9.29
C VAL A 236 22.26 -0.05 7.81
N PRO A 237 23.53 -0.23 7.39
CA PRO A 237 23.97 0.14 6.03
C PRO A 237 23.16 -0.49 4.90
N ALA A 238 22.84 -1.79 5.01
CA ALA A 238 22.06 -2.49 3.99
C ALA A 238 20.63 -1.94 3.87
N GLY A 239 19.98 -1.67 4.99
CA GLY A 239 18.62 -1.10 5.02
C GLY A 239 18.60 0.35 4.54
N ARG A 240 19.61 1.14 4.91
CA ARG A 240 19.86 2.50 4.40
C ARG A 240 19.97 2.54 2.87
N MET A 241 20.71 1.59 2.28
CA MET A 241 20.83 1.44 0.83
C MET A 241 19.50 1.08 0.17
N LEU A 242 18.71 0.18 0.75
CA LEU A 242 17.37 -0.14 0.23
C LEU A 242 16.43 1.06 0.30
N ALA A 243 16.44 1.78 1.44
CA ALA A 243 15.67 3.00 1.64
C ALA A 243 16.03 4.05 0.58
N PHE A 244 17.32 4.32 0.36
CA PHE A 244 17.75 5.21 -0.72
C PHE A 244 17.22 4.76 -2.08
N ARG A 245 17.35 3.48 -2.42
CA ARG A 245 16.89 2.96 -3.72
C ARG A 245 15.38 3.07 -3.93
N VAL A 246 14.54 2.87 -2.91
CA VAL A 246 13.09 3.13 -3.06
C VAL A 246 12.78 4.62 -3.23
N LEU A 247 13.52 5.49 -2.54
CA LEU A 247 13.36 6.94 -2.64
C LEU A 247 13.81 7.45 -4.03
N SER A 248 14.89 6.91 -4.59
CA SER A 248 15.39 7.30 -5.92
C SER A 248 14.45 6.97 -7.08
N ARG A 249 13.37 6.22 -6.82
CA ARG A 249 12.32 5.94 -7.81
C ARG A 249 11.24 7.02 -7.87
N GLN A 250 11.30 8.00 -6.96
CA GLN A 250 10.38 9.12 -6.87
C GLN A 250 11.08 10.41 -7.31
N ARG A 251 10.31 11.49 -7.52
CA ARG A 251 10.88 12.79 -7.88
C ARG A 251 11.66 13.36 -6.69
N ALA A 252 12.94 13.70 -6.92
CA ALA A 252 13.86 14.18 -5.89
C ALA A 252 13.29 15.33 -5.05
N GLU A 253 12.70 16.35 -5.69
CA GLU A 253 12.09 17.50 -5.01
C GLU A 253 11.01 17.08 -4.00
N HIS A 254 10.09 16.21 -4.42
CA HIS A 254 9.01 15.76 -3.55
C HIS A 254 9.55 14.91 -2.39
N VAL A 255 10.59 14.10 -2.64
CA VAL A 255 11.24 13.30 -1.59
C VAL A 255 11.91 14.22 -0.57
N THR A 256 12.69 15.21 -1.01
CA THR A 256 13.36 16.17 -0.12
C THR A 256 12.34 16.90 0.75
N THR A 257 11.27 17.45 0.16
CA THR A 257 10.20 18.12 0.91
C THR A 257 9.53 17.19 1.92
N ALA A 258 9.27 15.94 1.55
CA ALA A 258 8.65 14.97 2.45
C ALA A 258 9.57 14.58 3.62
N LEU A 259 10.87 14.39 3.36
CA LEU A 259 11.88 14.12 4.40
C LEU A 259 12.04 15.30 5.37
N GLU A 260 12.07 16.53 4.85
CA GLU A 260 12.14 17.75 5.67
C GLU A 260 10.93 17.88 6.59
N LYS A 261 9.72 17.70 6.05
CA LYS A 261 8.48 17.71 6.82
C LYS A 261 8.47 16.62 7.89
N ALA A 262 8.83 15.39 7.54
CA ALA A 262 8.87 14.28 8.48
C ALA A 262 9.94 14.46 9.57
N ARG A 263 11.10 15.05 9.23
CA ARG A 263 12.16 15.39 10.19
C ARG A 263 11.69 16.47 11.18
N ALA A 264 10.96 17.48 10.71
CA ALA A 264 10.40 18.52 11.58
C ALA A 264 9.39 17.94 12.58
N GLY A 265 8.68 16.87 12.20
CA GLY A 265 7.76 16.13 13.06
C GLY A 265 8.40 15.09 13.98
N LEU A 266 9.72 14.98 14.06
CA LEU A 266 10.38 14.10 15.05
C LEU A 266 10.22 14.68 16.45
N ASP A 267 9.40 14.03 17.27
CA ASP A 267 9.11 14.41 18.64
C ASP A 267 9.19 13.23 19.62
N GLY A 268 8.93 13.51 20.90
CA GLY A 268 8.81 12.51 21.96
C GLY A 268 9.99 11.52 22.03
N GLY A 269 9.66 10.23 22.14
CA GLY A 269 10.65 9.15 22.23
C GLY A 269 11.50 8.95 20.97
N LEU A 270 11.10 9.51 19.82
CA LEU A 270 11.87 9.41 18.57
C LEU A 270 12.93 10.51 18.43
N ALA A 271 12.84 11.57 19.25
CA ALA A 271 13.81 12.68 19.21
C ALA A 271 15.25 12.22 19.49
N THR A 272 15.43 11.13 20.24
CA THR A 272 16.74 10.50 20.51
C THR A 272 17.42 9.97 19.24
N HIS A 273 16.65 9.67 18.19
CA HIS A 273 17.14 9.16 16.91
C HIS A 273 17.34 10.25 15.85
N ARG A 274 17.22 11.53 16.22
CA ARG A 274 17.31 12.68 15.30
C ARG A 274 18.58 12.66 14.46
N ALA A 275 19.74 12.34 15.06
CA ALA A 275 21.02 12.30 14.36
C ALA A 275 21.01 11.31 13.19
N VAL A 276 20.45 10.11 13.38
CA VAL A 276 20.37 9.06 12.33
C VAL A 276 19.49 9.53 11.17
N VAL A 277 18.34 10.14 11.48
CA VAL A 277 17.42 10.66 10.46
C VAL A 277 18.02 11.84 9.69
N GLU A 278 18.70 12.73 10.39
CA GLU A 278 19.34 13.91 9.78
C GLU A 278 20.50 13.53 8.85
N GLU A 279 21.34 12.60 9.30
CA GLU A 279 22.41 12.04 8.48
C GLU A 279 21.85 11.39 7.22
N PHE A 280 20.90 10.47 7.36
CA PHE A 280 20.28 9.82 6.20
C PHE A 280 19.60 10.81 5.24
N SER A 281 18.88 11.80 5.78
CA SER A 281 18.22 12.82 4.93
C SER A 281 19.25 13.63 4.14
N ARG A 282 20.37 13.99 4.76
CA ARG A 282 21.46 14.72 4.10
C ARG A 282 22.12 13.88 3.01
N GLU A 283 22.36 12.61 3.27
CA GLU A 283 22.89 11.65 2.28
C GLU A 283 21.98 11.55 1.05
N VAL A 284 20.67 11.41 1.27
CA VAL A 284 19.69 11.32 0.18
C VAL A 284 19.69 12.58 -0.68
N VAL A 285 19.67 13.77 -0.05
CA VAL A 285 19.69 15.06 -0.76
C VAL A 285 20.99 15.23 -1.56
N SER A 286 22.14 14.98 -0.92
CA SER A 286 23.44 15.07 -1.59
C SER A 286 23.55 14.10 -2.78
N ALA A 287 23.04 12.88 -2.64
CA ALA A 287 23.01 11.92 -3.74
C ALA A 287 22.09 12.37 -4.89
N PHE A 288 20.95 13.01 -4.61
CA PHE A 288 20.10 13.60 -5.65
C PHE A 288 20.78 14.75 -6.39
N GLU A 289 21.50 15.61 -5.68
CA GLU A 289 22.29 16.68 -6.28
C GLU A 289 23.41 16.12 -7.17
N ALA A 290 24.14 15.10 -6.70
CA ALA A 290 25.19 14.44 -7.48
C ALA A 290 24.64 13.78 -8.76
N MET A 291 23.45 13.15 -8.69
CA MET A 291 22.79 12.57 -9.86
C MET A 291 22.33 13.64 -10.88
N ARG A 292 21.93 14.83 -10.42
CA ARG A 292 21.58 15.97 -11.30
C ARG A 292 22.81 16.62 -11.94
N ALA A 293 23.91 16.71 -11.20
CA ALA A 293 25.14 17.37 -11.65
C ALA A 293 25.92 16.57 -12.70
N LYS A 294 25.68 15.27 -12.85
CA LYS A 294 26.38 14.41 -13.81
C LYS A 294 25.73 14.61 -15.21
N PRO A 295 26.37 15.35 -16.14
CA PRO A 295 25.81 15.48 -17.47
C PRO A 295 25.83 14.13 -18.18
N GLU A 296 24.78 13.81 -18.94
CA GLU A 296 24.78 12.67 -19.85
C GLU A 296 26.02 12.76 -20.74
N LYS A 297 27.01 11.89 -20.53
CA LYS A 297 27.98 11.55 -21.58
C LYS A 297 27.19 10.86 -22.69
N ARG A 298 26.53 11.65 -23.54
CA ARG A 298 26.14 11.20 -24.88
C ARG A 298 27.43 10.83 -25.59
N THR A 299 27.74 9.54 -25.61
CA THR A 299 28.71 8.96 -26.53
C THR A 299 28.22 9.23 -27.94
N ALA A 300 28.67 10.34 -28.52
CA ALA A 300 28.69 10.53 -29.95
C ALA A 300 29.72 9.55 -30.53
N SER A 301 29.35 8.29 -30.72
CA SER A 301 30.05 7.40 -31.64
C SER A 301 29.54 7.67 -33.06
N GLY A 302 29.86 8.87 -33.55
CA GLY A 302 29.91 9.14 -34.97
C GLY A 302 31.26 8.66 -35.49
N THR A 303 31.27 7.54 -36.19
CA THR A 303 32.31 7.30 -37.20
C THR A 303 31.66 6.55 -38.35
N SER A 304 31.07 7.36 -39.23
CA SER A 304 30.86 7.04 -40.63
C SER A 304 32.18 6.54 -41.23
N SER A 305 32.15 5.36 -41.84
CA SER A 305 33.19 4.93 -42.79
C SER A 305 32.53 4.85 -44.17
N PRO A 306 33.04 5.55 -45.19
CA PRO A 306 32.57 5.38 -46.56
C PRO A 306 33.27 4.16 -47.18
N ARG A 307 32.52 3.25 -47.79
CA ARG A 307 33.08 2.29 -48.74
C ARG A 307 32.72 2.73 -50.16
N THR A 308 33.77 3.05 -50.89
CA THR A 308 33.94 3.00 -52.35
C THR A 308 33.45 1.68 -52.92
#